data_AF-A9A3Q5-F1
#
_entry.id   AF-A9A3Q5-F1
#
_cell.length_a   1.000
_cell.length_b   1.000
_cell.length_c   1.000
_cell.angle_alpha   90.00
_cell.angle_beta   90.00
_cell.angle_gamma   90.00
#
_symmetry.space_group_name_H-M   'P 1'
#
loop_
_entity.id
_entity.type
_entity.pdbx_description
1 polymer ?
#
loop_
_entity_poly.entity_id
_entity_poly.type
_entity_poly.pdbx_seq_one_letter_code
_entity_poly.pdbx_strand_id
1 'polypeptide(L)'
;MVGENFAGNIIVNLANLPDFLRNPILKKRMMEFFSLAKPDQDEVINNALEAGPTIPFPNFAKLFKTWLKILTTLSEEQREGLFSAYITEVAQNPQKLITFNLDGILEIYLTLEENEKEILASTVKRIINNLDEDKKRRIMLVIPENAKKHLKF
;
A
#
# COMPACT_ATOMS: atom_id res chain seq x y z
N MET A 1 -2.76 -1.54 -27.61
CA MET A 1 -4.04 -1.37 -26.91
C MET A 1 -3.70 -1.23 -25.45
N VAL A 2 -3.96 -0.07 -24.85
CA VAL A 2 -3.84 0.09 -23.39
C VAL A 2 -4.94 -0.81 -22.81
N GLY A 3 -4.56 -1.88 -22.10
CA GLY A 3 -5.52 -2.72 -21.42
C GLY A 3 -6.35 -1.86 -20.46
N GLU A 4 -7.65 -2.11 -20.35
CA GLU A 4 -8.49 -1.39 -19.39
C GLU A 4 -7.91 -1.58 -17.98
N ASN A 5 -7.55 -0.48 -17.31
CA ASN A 5 -7.04 -0.50 -15.94
C ASN A 5 -8.20 -0.77 -14.96
N PHE A 6 -8.66 -2.02 -14.91
CA PHE A 6 -9.83 -2.44 -14.11
C PHE A 6 -9.62 -2.22 -12.62
N ALA A 7 -8.45 -2.60 -12.09
CA ALA A 7 -8.16 -2.43 -10.67
C ALA A 7 -8.04 -0.95 -10.29
N GLY A 8 -7.45 -0.12 -11.14
CA GLY A 8 -7.38 1.33 -10.94
C GLY A 8 -8.75 1.98 -10.92
N ASN A 9 -9.64 1.61 -11.85
CA ASN A 9 -11.03 2.06 -11.86
C ASN A 9 -11.77 1.68 -10.56
N ILE A 10 -11.53 0.46 -10.04
CA ILE A 10 -12.08 0.02 -8.77
C ILE A 10 -11.55 0.87 -7.60
N ILE A 11 -10.25 1.16 -7.56
CA ILE A 11 -9.61 1.96 -6.50
C ILE A 11 -10.14 3.40 -6.49
N VAL A 12 -10.27 4.02 -7.67
CA VAL A 12 -10.88 5.36 -7.81
C VAL A 12 -12.32 5.36 -7.31
N ASN A 13 -13.11 4.35 -7.68
CA ASN A 13 -14.49 4.22 -7.20
C ASN A 13 -14.55 4.03 -5.67
N LEU A 14 -13.69 3.16 -5.11
CA LEU A 14 -13.59 2.91 -3.67
C LEU A 14 -13.25 4.19 -2.89
N ALA A 15 -12.40 5.06 -3.42
CA ALA A 15 -12.03 6.31 -2.76
C ALA A 15 -13.20 7.28 -2.57
N ASN A 16 -14.21 7.19 -3.43
CA ASN A 16 -15.40 8.06 -3.40
C ASN A 16 -16.55 7.47 -2.58
N LEU A 17 -16.43 6.23 -2.10
CA LEU A 17 -17.48 5.59 -1.31
C LEU A 17 -17.47 6.01 0.17
N PRO A 18 -18.66 6.07 0.80
CA PRO A 18 -18.78 6.16 2.26
C PRO A 18 -18.09 5.00 2.98
N ASP A 19 -17.57 5.27 4.18
CA ASP A 19 -16.76 4.31 4.95
C ASP A 19 -17.45 2.95 5.18
N PHE A 20 -18.76 2.96 5.46
CA PHE A 20 -19.53 1.73 5.70
C PHE A 20 -19.62 0.81 4.47
N LEU A 21 -19.51 1.37 3.25
CA LEU A 21 -19.42 0.60 2.01
C LEU A 21 -17.96 0.29 1.66
N ARG A 22 -17.06 1.27 1.82
CA ARG A 22 -15.65 1.12 1.46
C ARG A 22 -14.99 -0.01 2.22
N ASN A 23 -15.21 -0.11 3.54
CA ASN A 23 -14.56 -1.10 4.40
C ASN A 23 -14.80 -2.56 3.94
N PRO A 24 -16.05 -3.06 3.86
CA PRO A 24 -16.29 -4.45 3.45
C PRO A 24 -15.87 -4.74 2.01
N ILE A 25 -16.05 -3.79 1.09
CA ILE A 25 -15.68 -3.99 -0.32
C ILE A 25 -14.14 -4.03 -0.47
N LEU A 26 -13.42 -3.10 0.15
CA LEU A 26 -11.96 -3.09 0.09
C LEU A 26 -11.38 -4.35 0.75
N LYS A 27 -11.92 -4.77 1.90
CA LYS A 27 -11.49 -6.02 2.54
C LYS A 27 -11.70 -7.22 1.63
N LYS A 28 -12.86 -7.32 0.96
CA LYS A 28 -13.12 -8.39 -0.01
C LYS A 28 -12.09 -8.39 -1.14
N ARG A 29 -11.78 -7.24 -1.74
CA ARG A 29 -10.77 -7.11 -2.81
C ARG A 29 -9.37 -7.50 -2.34
N MET A 30 -8.98 -7.08 -1.13
CA MET A 30 -7.69 -7.45 -0.54
C MET A 30 -7.59 -8.96 -0.29
N MET A 31 -8.70 -9.62 0.05
CA MET A 31 -8.73 -11.09 0.20
C MET A 31 -8.70 -11.81 -1.13
N GLU A 32 -9.43 -11.32 -2.14
CA GLU A 32 -9.43 -11.88 -3.50
C GLU A 32 -8.04 -11.86 -4.14
N PHE A 33 -7.19 -10.89 -3.79
CA PHE A 33 -5.80 -10.81 -4.24
C PHE A 33 -5.01 -12.11 -4.06
N PHE A 34 -5.21 -12.81 -2.94
CA PHE A 34 -4.48 -14.05 -2.65
C PHE A 34 -4.95 -15.25 -3.48
N SER A 35 -6.12 -15.15 -4.11
CA SER A 35 -6.65 -16.18 -5.00
C SER A 35 -6.23 -15.99 -6.46
N LEU A 36 -5.54 -14.88 -6.78
CA LEU A 36 -5.08 -14.55 -8.12
C LEU A 36 -3.77 -15.25 -8.46
N ALA A 37 -3.55 -15.52 -9.75
CA ALA A 37 -2.23 -15.94 -10.24
C ALA A 37 -1.23 -14.79 -10.13
N LYS A 38 0.07 -15.10 -10.09
CA LYS A 38 1.12 -14.09 -9.92
C LYS A 38 1.06 -12.94 -10.96
N PRO A 39 0.86 -13.19 -12.26
CA PRO A 39 0.73 -12.09 -13.23
C PRO A 39 -0.44 -11.15 -12.93
N ASP A 40 -1.58 -11.70 -12.50
CA ASP A 40 -2.77 -10.93 -12.16
C ASP A 40 -2.56 -10.12 -10.86
N GLN A 41 -1.84 -10.68 -9.89
CA GLN A 41 -1.43 -9.94 -8.69
C GLN A 41 -0.54 -8.74 -9.06
N ASP A 42 0.44 -8.96 -9.93
CA ASP A 42 1.34 -7.89 -10.38
C ASP A 42 0.57 -6.80 -11.14
N GLU A 43 -0.39 -7.19 -11.98
CA GLU A 43 -1.29 -6.25 -12.65
C GLU A 43 -2.10 -5.41 -11.64
N VAL A 44 -2.69 -6.04 -10.61
CA VAL A 44 -3.44 -5.34 -9.57
C VAL A 44 -2.58 -4.30 -8.84
N ILE A 45 -1.35 -4.66 -8.46
CA ILE A 45 -0.43 -3.74 -7.77
C ILE A 45 -0.03 -2.58 -8.68
N ASN A 46 0.29 -2.86 -9.95
CA ASN A 46 0.65 -1.84 -10.93
C ASN A 46 -0.48 -0.85 -11.15
N ASN A 47 -1.68 -1.36 -11.41
CA ASN A 47 -2.88 -0.58 -11.57
C ASN A 47 -3.19 0.30 -10.34
N ALA A 48 -2.97 -0.24 -9.13
CA ALA A 48 -3.16 0.50 -7.89
C ALA A 48 -2.17 1.66 -7.71
N LEU A 49 -0.88 1.42 -8.01
CA LEU A 49 0.16 2.43 -7.95
C LEU A 49 -0.05 3.54 -9.01
N GLU A 50 -0.60 3.20 -10.17
CA GLU A 50 -0.93 4.17 -11.22
C GLU A 50 -2.16 5.02 -10.87
N ALA A 51 -3.20 4.42 -10.27
CA ALA A 51 -4.44 5.10 -9.92
C ALA A 51 -4.36 5.93 -8.62
N GLY A 52 -3.54 5.49 -7.66
CA GLY A 52 -3.36 6.19 -6.38
C GLY A 52 -3.15 7.71 -6.49
N PRO A 53 -2.18 8.20 -7.26
CA PRO A 53 -1.87 9.62 -7.36
C PRO A 53 -2.90 10.42 -8.18
N THR A 54 -3.78 9.76 -8.95
CA THR A 54 -4.83 10.45 -9.72
C THR A 54 -6.07 10.77 -8.88
N ILE A 55 -6.17 10.20 -7.67
CA ILE A 55 -7.28 10.42 -6.76
C ILE A 55 -7.06 11.73 -5.98
N PRO A 56 -8.07 12.61 -5.87
CA PRO A 56 -7.96 13.80 -5.02
C PRO A 56 -7.50 13.43 -3.61
N PHE A 57 -6.46 14.10 -3.12
CA PHE A 57 -5.77 13.69 -1.89
C PHE A 57 -6.71 13.45 -0.68
N PRO A 58 -7.76 14.26 -0.42
CA PRO A 58 -8.70 13.98 0.67
C PRO A 58 -9.42 12.63 0.56
N ASN A 59 -9.72 12.17 -0.65
CA ASN A 59 -10.38 10.89 -0.90
C ASN A 59 -9.37 9.74 -0.85
N PHE A 60 -8.17 9.96 -1.41
CA PHE A 60 -7.05 9.03 -1.26
C PHE A 60 -6.72 8.80 0.21
N ALA A 61 -6.67 9.86 1.02
CA ALA A 61 -6.35 9.77 2.44
C ALA A 61 -7.32 8.88 3.21
N LYS A 62 -8.62 9.01 2.94
CA LYS A 62 -9.66 8.16 3.52
C LYS A 62 -9.51 6.71 3.06
N LEU A 63 -9.31 6.48 1.75
CA LEU A 63 -9.08 5.15 1.19
C LEU A 63 -7.86 4.47 1.81
N PHE A 64 -6.73 5.17 1.84
CA PHE A 64 -5.46 4.66 2.35
C PHE A 64 -5.55 4.38 3.85
N LYS A 65 -6.19 5.26 4.63
CA LYS A 65 -6.46 4.99 6.04
C LYS A 65 -7.29 3.71 6.22
N THR A 66 -8.37 3.53 5.46
CA THR A 66 -9.16 2.29 5.49
C THR A 66 -8.31 1.08 5.13
N TRP A 67 -7.45 1.18 4.11
CA TRP A 67 -6.56 0.09 3.71
C TRP A 67 -5.61 -0.32 4.85
N LEU A 68 -4.96 0.65 5.51
CA LEU A 68 -4.10 0.40 6.66
C LEU A 68 -4.87 -0.25 7.83
N LYS A 69 -6.07 0.26 8.16
CA LYS A 69 -6.90 -0.33 9.22
C LYS A 69 -7.40 -1.73 8.89
N ILE A 70 -7.60 -2.09 7.62
CA ILE A 70 -7.96 -3.46 7.26
C ILE A 70 -6.75 -4.38 7.45
N LEU A 71 -5.56 -3.96 7.04
CA LEU A 71 -4.33 -4.75 7.18
C LEU A 71 -4.00 -5.14 8.63
N THR A 72 -4.30 -4.26 9.61
CA THR A 72 -4.12 -4.58 11.03
C THR A 72 -5.05 -5.70 11.51
N THR A 73 -6.15 -5.95 10.80
CA THR A 73 -7.11 -7.04 11.09
C THR A 73 -6.84 -8.34 10.32
N LEU A 74 -5.92 -8.34 9.36
CA LEU A 74 -5.55 -9.53 8.60
C LEU A 74 -4.54 -10.39 9.35
N SER A 75 -4.41 -11.66 8.94
CA SER A 75 -3.33 -12.50 9.44
C SER A 75 -1.97 -11.89 9.07
N GLU A 76 -0.94 -12.26 9.83
CA GLU A 76 0.43 -11.79 9.57
C GLU A 76 0.91 -12.14 8.16
N GLU A 77 0.64 -13.36 7.70
CA GLU A 77 0.97 -13.84 6.35
C GLU A 77 0.29 -12.99 5.27
N GLN A 78 -1.01 -12.71 5.42
CA GLN A 78 -1.75 -11.88 4.47
C GLN A 78 -1.22 -10.45 4.45
N ARG A 79 -1.03 -9.86 5.64
CA ARG A 79 -0.49 -8.50 5.76
C ARG A 79 0.89 -8.40 5.11
N GLU A 80 1.75 -9.38 5.37
CA GLU A 80 3.09 -9.47 4.78
C GLU A 80 3.03 -9.64 3.26
N GLY A 81 2.15 -10.51 2.75
CA GLY A 81 1.99 -10.73 1.30
C GLY A 81 1.57 -9.47 0.54
N LEU A 82 0.59 -8.72 1.06
CA LEU A 82 0.16 -7.47 0.43
C LEU A 82 1.25 -6.40 0.47
N PHE A 83 1.86 -6.15 1.63
CA PHE A 83 2.96 -5.17 1.69
C PHE A 83 4.14 -5.57 0.82
N SER A 84 4.51 -6.86 0.80
CA SER A 84 5.64 -7.35 0.01
C SER A 84 5.40 -7.16 -1.48
N ALA A 85 4.17 -7.32 -1.95
CA ALA A 85 3.83 -7.08 -3.35
C ALA A 85 4.07 -5.61 -3.75
N TYR A 86 3.58 -4.64 -2.95
CA TYR A 86 3.84 -3.22 -3.17
C TYR A 86 5.32 -2.85 -3.04
N ILE A 87 6.00 -3.30 -1.98
CA ILE A 87 7.41 -2.99 -1.72
C ILE A 87 8.30 -3.57 -2.82
N THR A 88 8.01 -4.78 -3.30
CA THR A 88 8.77 -5.40 -4.40
C THR A 88 8.62 -4.60 -5.69
N GLU A 89 7.39 -4.20 -6.03
CA GLU A 89 7.13 -3.38 -7.22
C GLU A 89 7.83 -2.03 -7.15
N VAL A 90 7.75 -1.34 -6.00
CA VAL A 90 8.45 -0.07 -5.79
C VAL A 90 9.97 -0.23 -5.79
N ALA A 91 10.52 -1.33 -5.26
CA ALA A 91 11.96 -1.57 -5.28
C ALA A 91 12.49 -1.73 -6.71
N GLN A 92 11.67 -2.29 -7.60
CA GLN A 92 11.97 -2.43 -9.03
C GLN A 92 11.74 -1.12 -9.79
N ASN A 93 10.68 -0.39 -9.45
CA ASN A 93 10.21 0.80 -10.14
C ASN A 93 10.00 1.98 -9.17
N PRO A 94 11.07 2.51 -8.54
CA PRO A 94 10.97 3.54 -7.51
C PRO A 94 10.31 4.84 -8.00
N GLN A 95 10.39 5.12 -9.30
CA GLN A 95 9.74 6.26 -9.95
C GLN A 95 8.22 6.30 -9.75
N LYS A 96 7.58 5.16 -9.47
CA LYS A 96 6.12 5.10 -9.19
C LYS A 96 5.72 5.85 -7.94
N LEU A 97 6.64 6.11 -7.02
CA LEU A 97 6.37 6.91 -5.81
C LEU A 97 6.58 8.41 -6.00
N ILE A 98 7.18 8.87 -7.10
CA ILE A 98 7.45 10.31 -7.33
C ILE A 98 6.15 11.12 -7.38
N THR A 99 5.08 10.54 -7.92
CA THR A 99 3.77 11.19 -8.06
C THR A 99 2.94 11.15 -6.79
N PHE A 100 3.40 10.46 -5.74
CA PHE A 100 2.70 10.37 -4.48
C PHE A 100 3.13 11.48 -3.51
N ASN A 101 2.16 12.01 -2.76
CA ASN A 101 2.44 12.85 -1.61
C ASN A 101 2.88 11.95 -0.44
N LEU A 102 4.19 11.67 -0.35
CA LEU A 102 4.77 10.78 0.66
C LEU A 102 4.64 11.34 2.09
N ASP A 103 4.74 12.66 2.25
CA ASP A 103 4.53 13.30 3.57
C ASP A 103 3.07 13.14 4.02
N GLY A 104 2.12 13.36 3.11
CA GLY A 104 0.71 13.13 3.38
C GLY A 104 0.38 11.66 3.70
N ILE A 105 1.04 10.71 3.04
CA ILE A 105 0.95 9.27 3.35
C ILE A 105 1.45 8.99 4.76
N LEU A 106 2.59 9.58 5.15
CA LEU A 106 3.13 9.44 6.50
C LEU A 106 2.17 10.05 7.53
N GLU A 107 1.62 11.24 7.28
CA GLU A 107 0.63 11.87 8.17
C GLU A 107 -0.58 10.98 8.41
N ILE A 108 -1.13 10.34 7.37
CA ILE A 108 -2.25 9.40 7.50
C ILE A 108 -1.88 8.24 8.42
N TYR A 109 -0.71 7.64 8.23
CA TYR A 109 -0.20 6.59 9.10
C TYR A 109 -0.06 7.05 10.56
N LEU A 110 0.40 8.27 10.80
CA LEU A 110 0.54 8.84 12.15
C LEU A 110 -0.80 9.07 12.85
N THR A 111 -1.92 9.13 12.10
CA THR A 111 -3.28 9.21 12.67
C THR A 111 -3.88 7.87 13.13
N LEU A 112 -3.14 6.77 12.98
CA LEU A 112 -3.56 5.44 13.47
C LEU A 112 -3.27 5.27 14.97
N GLU A 113 -3.95 4.31 15.58
CA GLU A 113 -3.70 3.94 16.98
C GLU A 113 -2.28 3.36 17.16
N GLU A 114 -1.73 3.42 18.38
CA GLU A 114 -0.34 2.99 18.62
C GLU A 114 -0.10 1.52 18.28
N ASN A 115 -1.02 0.64 18.68
CA ASN A 115 -1.00 -0.77 18.32
C ASN A 115 -1.09 -1.00 16.80
N GLU A 116 -1.93 -0.24 16.09
CA GLU A 116 -2.05 -0.31 14.63
C GLU A 116 -0.72 0.08 13.96
N LYS A 117 -0.09 1.16 14.42
CA LYS A 117 1.22 1.61 13.93
C LYS A 117 2.30 0.56 14.17
N GLU A 118 2.38 -0.02 15.37
CA GLU A 118 3.36 -1.06 15.70
C GLU A 118 3.21 -2.32 14.82
N ILE A 119 1.98 -2.78 14.59
CA ILE A 119 1.69 -3.94 13.73
C ILE A 119 2.17 -3.68 12.29
N LEU A 120 1.88 -2.50 11.74
CA LEU A 120 2.25 -2.15 10.37
C LEU A 120 3.76 -1.92 10.24
N ALA A 121 4.37 -1.16 11.16
CA ALA A 121 5.79 -0.84 11.14
C ALA A 121 6.66 -2.08 11.30
N SER A 122 6.31 -2.99 12.21
CA SER A 122 7.04 -4.25 12.38
C SER A 122 7.00 -5.12 11.12
N THR A 123 5.83 -5.17 10.45
CA THR A 123 5.67 -5.92 9.19
C THR A 123 6.52 -5.31 8.08
N VAL A 124 6.42 -4.00 7.85
CA VAL A 124 7.20 -3.30 6.81
C VAL A 124 8.70 -3.41 7.08
N LYS A 125 9.13 -3.25 8.34
CA LYS A 125 10.53 -3.40 8.73
C LYS A 125 11.07 -4.80 8.42
N ARG A 126 10.30 -5.84 8.76
CA ARG A 126 10.68 -7.23 8.47
C ARG A 126 10.85 -7.45 6.97
N ILE A 127 9.90 -7.00 6.16
CA ILE A 127 9.98 -7.13 4.70
C ILE A 127 11.24 -6.47 4.17
N ILE A 128 11.48 -5.20 4.53
CA ILE A 128 12.66 -4.44 4.08
C ILE A 128 13.97 -5.12 4.50
N ASN A 129 14.03 -5.69 5.70
CA ASN A 129 15.21 -6.41 6.17
C ASN A 129 15.46 -7.73 5.45
N ASN A 130 14.43 -8.34 4.89
CA ASN A 130 14.50 -9.59 4.14
C ASN A 130 14.70 -9.38 2.63
N LEU A 131 14.71 -8.14 2.14
CA LEU A 131 15.06 -7.83 0.76
C LEU A 131 16.55 -8.10 0.50
N ASP A 132 16.88 -8.42 -0.75
CA ASP A 132 18.27 -8.40 -1.20
C ASP A 132 18.87 -6.99 -1.08
N GLU A 133 20.18 -6.92 -0.93
CA GLU A 133 20.90 -5.66 -0.66
C GLU A 133 20.61 -4.56 -1.67
N ASP A 134 20.47 -4.90 -2.96
CA ASP A 134 20.22 -3.91 -4.01
C ASP A 134 18.80 -3.32 -3.90
N LYS A 135 17.78 -4.18 -3.75
CA LYS A 135 16.40 -3.72 -3.52
C LYS A 135 16.26 -2.95 -2.21
N LYS A 136 16.91 -3.42 -1.14
CA LYS A 136 16.90 -2.75 0.16
C LYS A 136 17.46 -1.33 0.05
N ARG A 137 18.61 -1.16 -0.61
CA ARG A 137 19.20 0.17 -0.86
C ARG A 137 18.25 1.08 -1.64
N ARG A 138 17.63 0.58 -2.72
CA ARG A 138 16.66 1.36 -3.51
C ARG A 138 15.47 1.83 -2.67
N ILE A 139 14.87 0.94 -1.88
CA ILE A 139 13.76 1.30 -1.00
C ILE A 139 14.18 2.34 0.04
N MET A 140 15.35 2.18 0.65
CA MET A 140 15.87 3.14 1.64
C MET A 140 16.15 4.53 1.06
N LEU A 141 16.33 4.67 -0.25
CA LEU A 141 16.45 5.98 -0.91
C LEU A 141 15.10 6.68 -1.10
N VAL A 142 14.01 5.93 -1.22
CA VAL A 142 12.68 6.47 -1.53
C VAL A 142 11.86 6.76 -0.27
N ILE A 143 12.08 6.00 0.81
CA ILE A 143 11.38 6.23 2.08
C ILE A 143 11.85 7.56 2.70
N PRO A 144 10.93 8.48 3.06
CA PRO A 144 11.29 9.72 3.75
C PRO A 144 12.02 9.46 5.08
N GLU A 145 12.99 10.31 5.43
CA GLU A 145 13.78 10.16 6.67
C GLU A 145 12.91 10.08 7.94
N ASN A 146 11.81 10.84 7.98
CA ASN A 146 10.89 10.77 9.11
C ASN A 146 10.17 9.42 9.21
N ALA A 147 9.81 8.80 8.08
CA ALA A 147 9.22 7.47 8.07
C ALA A 147 10.20 6.40 8.56
N LYS A 148 11.50 6.52 8.24
CA LYS A 148 12.55 5.59 8.72
C LYS A 148 12.61 5.53 10.24
N LYS A 149 12.46 6.66 10.93
CA LYS A 149 12.41 6.73 12.41
C LYS A 149 11.28 5.88 12.98
N HIS A 150 10.10 5.90 12.36
CA HIS A 150 8.95 5.09 12.79
C HIS A 150 9.13 3.60 12.50
N LEU A 151 9.89 3.27 11.45
CA LEU A 151 10.33 1.90 11.17
C LEU A 151 11.53 1.47 12.04
N LYS A 152 12.09 2.37 12.84
CA LYS A 152 13.28 2.15 13.69
C LYS A 152 14.48 1.67 12.86
N PHE A 153 14.70 2.29 11.70
CA PHE A 153 15.91 2.18 10.89
C PHE A 153 16.92 3.26 11.25
#